data_AF-A0A970Q7V8-F1
#
_entry.id   AF-A0A970Q7V8-F1
#
_cell.length_a   1.000
_cell.length_b   1.000
_cell.length_c   1.000
_cell.angle_alpha   90.00
_cell.angle_beta   90.00
_cell.angle_gamma   90.00
#
_symmetry.space_group_name_H-M   'P 1'
#
loop_
_entity.id
_entity.type
_entity.pdbx_description
1 polymer ?
#
loop_
_entity_poly.entity_id
_entity_poly.type
_entity_poly.pdbx_seq_one_letter_code
_entity_poly.pdbx_strand_id
1 'polypeptide(L)' 'DTAEAMQVFMSRGGWSFPIVMAADELAFSYRVNAIPTTVIIDSEGWITNTIVGVVSADKLASLVEDL' A
#
# COMPACT_ATOMS: atom_id res chain seq x y z
N ASP A 1 9.40 -10.70 -8.00
CA ASP A 1 9.57 -11.57 -6.82
C ASP A 1 8.52 -12.69 -6.85
N THR A 2 8.63 -13.73 -6.02
CA THR A 2 7.68 -14.87 -6.01
C THR A 2 6.65 -14.76 -4.88
N ALA A 3 5.55 -15.51 -4.99
CA ALA A 3 4.53 -15.56 -3.96
C ALA A 3 5.07 -16.17 -2.66
N GLU A 4 5.97 -17.14 -2.74
CA GLU A 4 6.60 -17.78 -1.57
C GLU A 4 7.47 -16.81 -0.79
N ALA A 5 8.27 -15.99 -1.47
CA ALA A 5 9.11 -14.96 -0.84
C ALA A 5 8.26 -13.94 -0.08
N MET A 6 7.15 -13.49 -0.68
CA MET A 6 6.16 -12.62 -0.04
C MET A 6 5.54 -13.28 1.20
N GLN A 7 5.12 -14.54 1.13
CA GLN A 7 4.51 -15.23 2.29
C GLN A 7 5.49 -15.32 3.46
N VAL A 8 6.76 -15.64 3.20
CA VAL A 8 7.81 -15.67 4.22
C VAL A 8 8.01 -14.30 4.85
N PHE A 9 8.03 -13.23 4.04
CA PHE A 9 8.14 -11.86 4.54
C PHE A 9 6.97 -11.48 5.47
N MET A 10 5.73 -11.77 5.03
CA MET A 10 4.52 -11.52 5.83
C MET A 10 4.52 -12.28 7.15
N SER A 11 4.87 -13.57 7.12
CA SER A 11 4.95 -14.41 8.32
C SER A 11 6.01 -13.92 9.31
N ARG A 12 7.20 -13.50 8.82
CA ARG A 12 8.27 -12.96 9.69
C ARG A 12 7.88 -11.65 10.37
N GLY A 13 7.12 -10.79 9.67
CA GLY A 13 6.63 -9.54 10.23
C GLY A 13 5.38 -9.68 11.11
N GLY A 14 4.74 -10.86 11.14
CA GLY A 14 3.50 -11.08 11.86
C GLY A 14 2.29 -10.36 11.24
N TRP A 15 2.33 -10.06 9.94
CA TRP A 15 1.27 -9.33 9.25
C TRP A 15 0.24 -10.27 8.62
N SER A 16 -1.02 -9.84 8.62
CA SER A 16 -2.17 -10.61 8.11
C SER A 16 -3.02 -9.83 7.12
N PHE A 17 -2.48 -8.78 6.50
CA PHE A 17 -3.20 -7.97 5.52
C PHE A 17 -3.39 -8.75 4.21
N PRO A 18 -4.50 -8.52 3.47
CA PRO A 18 -4.66 -9.04 2.12
C PRO A 18 -3.53 -8.54 1.22
N ILE A 19 -2.92 -9.45 0.47
CA ILE A 19 -1.85 -9.14 -0.49
C ILE A 19 -2.30 -9.52 -1.90
N VAL A 20 -2.06 -8.63 -2.84
CA VAL A 20 -2.21 -8.88 -4.27
C VAL A 20 -0.82 -8.90 -4.89
N MET A 21 -0.47 -9.99 -5.57
CA MET A 21 0.72 -10.04 -6.43
C MET A 21 0.38 -9.26 -7.70
N ALA A 22 0.75 -7.98 -7.71
CA ALA A 22 0.42 -7.05 -8.78
C ALA A 22 1.18 -7.37 -10.08
N ALA A 23 0.49 -7.21 -11.22
CA ALA A 23 1.14 -7.07 -12.52
C ALA A 23 1.58 -5.61 -12.72
N ASP A 24 2.54 -5.37 -13.61
CA ASP A 24 3.14 -4.05 -13.84
C ASP A 24 2.09 -2.99 -14.25
N GLU A 25 1.02 -3.41 -14.91
CA GLU A 25 -0.09 -2.55 -15.34
C GLU A 25 -0.84 -1.92 -14.16
N LEU A 26 -0.92 -2.62 -13.02
CA LEU A 26 -1.56 -2.09 -11.81
C LEU A 26 -0.72 -0.98 -11.19
N ALA A 27 0.61 -1.15 -11.14
CA ALA A 27 1.50 -0.09 -10.67
C ALA A 27 1.40 1.15 -11.59
N PHE A 28 1.31 0.93 -12.90
CA PHE A 28 1.14 2.01 -13.88
C PHE A 28 -0.18 2.76 -13.73
N SER A 29 -1.31 2.07 -13.50
CA SER A 29 -2.63 2.71 -13.36
C SER A 29 -2.71 3.63 -12.15
N TYR A 30 -2.02 3.27 -11.06
CA TYR A 30 -1.88 4.11 -9.87
C TYR A 30 -0.71 5.11 -9.96
N ARG A 31 0.01 5.16 -11.09
CA ARG A 31 1.18 6.02 -11.35
C ARG A 31 2.30 5.84 -10.31
N VAL A 32 2.50 4.62 -9.83
CA VAL A 32 3.61 4.29 -8.92
C VAL A 32 4.93 4.41 -9.69
N ASN A 33 5.80 5.30 -9.24
CA ASN A 33 7.12 5.53 -9.83
C ASN A 33 8.30 5.31 -8.86
N ALA A 34 8.00 5.06 -7.58
CA ALA A 34 8.97 4.79 -6.53
C ALA A 34 8.37 3.85 -5.48
N ILE A 35 9.23 3.08 -4.81
CA ILE A 35 8.85 2.15 -3.76
C ILE A 35 9.54 2.59 -2.46
N PRO A 36 8.82 2.69 -1.32
CA PRO A 36 7.38 2.45 -1.15
C PRO A 36 6.52 3.62 -1.66
N THR A 37 5.27 3.32 -2.07
CA THR A 37 4.21 4.29 -2.34
C THR A 37 2.94 3.84 -1.62
N THR A 38 2.25 4.76 -0.93
CA THR A 38 0.97 4.53 -0.27
C THR A 38 -0.12 5.34 -0.97
N VAL A 39 -1.22 4.69 -1.35
CA VAL A 39 -2.40 5.34 -1.93
C VAL A 39 -3.55 5.20 -0.93
N ILE A 40 -4.23 6.31 -0.65
CA ILE A 40 -5.37 6.37 0.27
C ILE A 40 -6.63 6.62 -0.55
N ILE A 41 -7.63 5.77 -0.34
CA ILE A 41 -8.90 5.78 -1.07
C ILE A 41 -10.03 5.89 -0.03
N ASP A 42 -10.97 6.81 -0.24
CA ASP A 42 -12.13 6.98 0.64
C ASP A 42 -13.25 5.97 0.40
N SER A 43 -14.32 6.07 1.19
CA SER A 43 -15.49 5.20 1.11
C SER A 43 -16.31 5.35 -0.18
N GLU A 44 -16.15 6.45 -0.92
CA GLU A 44 -16.76 6.67 -2.24
C GLU A 44 -15.90 6.14 -3.39
N GLY A 45 -14.68 5.69 -3.09
CA GLY A 45 -13.73 5.14 -4.06
C GLY A 45 -12.82 6.20 -4.70
N TRP A 46 -12.75 7.41 -4.14
CA TRP A 46 -11.86 8.46 -4.63
C TRP A 46 -10.49 8.37 -3.98
N ILE A 47 -9.44 8.60 -4.78
CA ILE A 47 -8.08 8.75 -4.25
C ILE A 47 -8.00 10.11 -3.55
N THR A 48 -7.86 10.10 -2.23
CA THR A 48 -7.74 11.32 -1.42
C THR A 48 -6.29 11.73 -1.19
N ASN A 49 -5.35 10.78 -1.24
CA ASN A 49 -3.93 11.06 -1.07
C ASN A 49 -3.02 10.02 -1.74
N THR A 50 -1.84 10.46 -2.17
CA THR A 50 -0.75 9.60 -2.65
C THR A 50 0.55 10.04 -2.00
N ILE A 51 1.20 9.13 -1.28
CA ILE A 51 2.43 9.39 -0.54
C ILE A 51 3.55 8.55 -1.14
N VAL A 52 4.60 9.22 -1.59
CA VAL A 52 5.82 8.57 -2.09
C VAL A 52 6.86 8.55 -0.96
N GLY A 53 7.39 7.38 -0.67
CA GLY A 53 8.35 7.16 0.42
C GLY A 53 7.70 6.67 1.72
N VAL A 54 8.49 6.66 2.78
CA VAL A 54 8.09 6.13 4.09
C VAL A 54 7.14 7.09 4.78
N VAL A 55 6.07 6.57 5.37
CA VAL A 55 5.13 7.28 6.23
C VAL A 55 5.13 6.65 7.62
N SER A 56 5.06 7.47 8.67
CA SER A 56 4.96 7.00 10.04
C SER A 56 3.52 6.60 10.39
N ALA A 57 3.35 5.75 11.42
CA ALA A 57 2.04 5.22 11.80
C ALA A 57 1.06 6.31 12.28
N ASP A 58 1.55 7.27 13.06
CA ASP A 58 0.80 8.44 13.53
C ASP A 58 0.35 9.33 12.37
N LYS A 59 1.22 9.56 11.38
CA LYS A 59 0.85 10.34 10.21
C LYS A 59 -0.19 9.60 9.36
N LEU A 60 -0.01 8.30 9.15
CA LEU A 60 -0.97 7.49 8.41
C LEU A 60 -2.35 7.48 9.11
N ALA A 61 -2.37 7.31 10.44
CA ALA A 61 -3.60 7.35 11.23
C ALA A 61 -4.35 8.69 11.06
N SER A 62 -3.64 9.82 11.14
CA SER A 62 -4.26 11.14 10.95
C SER A 62 -4.85 11.37 9.55
N LEU A 63 -4.38 10.63 8.54
CA LEU A 63 -4.86 10.76 7.17
C LEU A 63 -6.11 9.92 6.90
N VAL A 64 -6.38 8.91 7.74
CA VAL A 64 -7.50 7.99 7.59
C VAL A 64 -8.61 8.19 8.62
N GLU A 65 -8.39 9.03 9.64
CA GLU A 65 -9.34 9.28 10.73
C GLU A 65 -10.68 9.87 10.25
N ASP A 66 -10.63 10.68 9.18
CA ASP A 66 -11.78 11.44 8.64
C ASP A 66 -12.32 10.89 7.30
N LEU A 67 -11.95 9.66 6.90
CA LEU A 67 -12.34 9.04 5.61
C LEU A 67 -13.61 8.17 5.68
#